data_AF-K5VWH3-F1
#
_entry.id   AF-K5VWH3-F1
#
_cell.length_a   1.000
_cell.length_b   1.000
_cell.length_c   1.000
_cell.angle_alpha   90.00
_cell.angle_beta   90.00
_cell.angle_gamma   90.00
#
_symmetry.space_group_name_H-M   'P 1'
#
loop_
_entity.id
_entity.type
_entity.pdbx_description
1 polymer ?
#
loop_
_entity_poly.entity_id
_entity_poly.type
_entity_poly.pdbx_seq_one_letter_code
_entity_poly.pdbx_strand_id
1 'polypeptide(L)'
;MLVSKILRRGIPTAARGHRSSTSWPLPSAVYTSPTRTHEASTSSTPCDFTEKQRHALDAALRVDQAGEIAANYIYMGQLAVLGRDRVAGPLIQDMWDQEKKHLYVMNKLQLQHRVRPTLLWEVAKVAGFGLGAVTALMSKEAAMACTEAVETVIGEHYDDQLKELDKVRTSDPSIPLLKDIIREFRDDELEHLDTAVEHHSQRAPAHALLSTVVGAGCKIAIELCKRI
;
A
#
# COMPACT_ATOMS: atom_id res chain seq x y z
N MET A 1 -7.38 -20.12 -16.00
CA MET A 1 -8.80 -19.95 -15.59
C MET A 1 -8.97 -19.09 -14.33
N LEU A 2 -8.14 -18.05 -14.13
CA LEU A 2 -8.19 -17.19 -12.94
C LEU A 2 -8.39 -15.69 -13.25
N VAL A 3 -8.84 -15.35 -14.46
CA VAL A 3 -9.20 -13.97 -14.86
C VAL A 3 -10.73 -13.76 -14.81
N SER A 4 -11.51 -14.82 -14.61
CA SER A 4 -12.98 -14.78 -14.77
C SER A 4 -13.77 -14.57 -13.48
N LYS A 5 -13.13 -14.44 -12.30
CA LYS A 5 -13.86 -14.26 -11.02
C LYS A 5 -14.02 -12.79 -10.58
N ILE A 6 -13.32 -11.85 -11.21
CA ILE A 6 -13.43 -10.42 -10.90
C ILE A 6 -14.50 -9.72 -11.77
N LEU A 7 -14.86 -10.29 -12.93
CA LEU A 7 -15.79 -9.69 -13.91
C LEU A 7 -17.29 -9.98 -13.70
N ARG A 8 -17.76 -10.33 -12.49
CA ARG A 8 -19.19 -10.62 -12.23
C ARG A 8 -19.78 -9.96 -10.98
N ARG A 9 -19.42 -8.72 -10.69
CA ARG A 9 -20.28 -7.84 -9.89
C ARG A 9 -20.74 -6.70 -10.79
N GLY A 10 -22.03 -6.73 -11.11
CA GLY A 10 -22.66 -5.75 -11.97
C GLY A 10 -22.49 -4.35 -11.42
N ILE A 11 -22.21 -3.41 -12.32
CA ILE A 11 -22.12 -1.97 -12.07
C ILE A 11 -23.50 -1.46 -11.63
N PRO A 12 -23.65 -0.89 -10.43
CA PRO A 12 -24.71 0.05 -10.16
C PRO A 12 -24.17 1.46 -10.46
N THR A 13 -24.70 2.10 -11.50
CA THR A 13 -24.57 3.55 -11.69
C THR A 13 -25.25 4.26 -10.52
N ALA A 14 -24.48 4.59 -9.48
CA ALA A 14 -24.95 5.39 -8.36
C ALA A 14 -24.62 6.86 -8.63
N ALA A 15 -25.66 7.67 -8.80
CA ALA A 15 -25.58 9.11 -8.84
C ALA A 15 -24.82 9.65 -7.61
N ARG A 16 -23.95 10.64 -7.86
CA ARG A 16 -23.22 11.43 -6.85
C ARG A 16 -24.22 12.11 -5.89
N GLY A 17 -24.57 11.41 -4.82
CA GLY A 17 -25.23 12.00 -3.65
C GLY A 17 -24.18 12.57 -2.72
N HIS A 18 -24.23 13.88 -2.46
CA HIS A 18 -23.51 14.48 -1.34
C HIS A 18 -24.02 13.83 -0.05
N ARG A 19 -23.29 12.85 0.48
CA ARG A 19 -23.49 12.39 1.84
C ARG A 19 -22.88 13.43 2.77
N SER A 20 -23.74 14.11 3.54
CA SER A 20 -23.34 14.71 4.80
C SER A 20 -22.76 13.60 5.67
N SER A 21 -21.43 13.56 5.79
CA SER A 21 -20.73 12.57 6.61
C SER A 21 -20.30 13.25 7.91
N THR A 22 -20.84 12.78 9.02
CA THR A 22 -20.05 12.73 10.25
C THR A 22 -18.94 11.71 10.00
N SER A 23 -17.87 12.12 9.31
CA SER A 23 -16.72 11.27 9.01
C SER A 23 -16.01 10.98 10.33
N TRP A 24 -16.20 9.77 10.85
CA TRP A 24 -15.29 9.26 11.87
C TRP A 24 -13.86 9.36 11.32
N PRO A 25 -12.89 9.82 12.13
CA PRO A 25 -11.50 9.89 11.67
C PRO A 25 -11.02 8.48 11.30
N LEU A 26 -10.30 8.38 10.17
CA LEU A 26 -9.69 7.13 9.73
C LEU A 26 -8.79 6.54 10.82
N PRO A 27 -8.67 5.21 10.96
CA PRO A 27 -7.84 4.56 11.97
C PRO A 27 -6.42 5.12 12.07
N SER A 28 -5.75 5.36 10.94
CA SER A 28 -4.37 5.85 10.87
C SER A 28 -4.20 7.30 11.35
N ALA A 29 -5.29 8.08 11.44
CA ALA A 29 -5.27 9.48 11.86
C ALA A 29 -4.75 9.67 13.30
N VAL A 30 -4.75 8.61 14.11
CA VAL A 30 -4.16 8.63 15.47
C VAL A 30 -2.65 8.88 15.45
N TYR A 31 -1.93 8.48 14.39
CA TYR A 31 -0.49 8.72 14.25
C TYR A 31 -0.15 10.09 13.65
N THR A 32 -1.08 10.71 12.93
CA THR A 32 -0.92 12.04 12.32
C THR A 32 -1.42 13.16 13.24
N SER A 33 -2.19 12.83 14.28
CA SER A 33 -2.73 13.78 15.26
C SER A 33 -1.76 13.99 16.44
N PRO A 34 -1.26 15.22 16.70
CA PRO A 34 -0.31 15.49 17.79
C PRO A 34 -0.83 15.18 19.20
N THR A 35 -2.15 15.11 19.37
CA THR A 35 -2.82 14.98 20.68
C THR A 35 -3.07 13.53 21.12
N ARG A 36 -2.88 12.53 20.25
CA ARG A 36 -3.20 11.11 20.53
C ARG A 36 -2.00 10.18 20.66
N THR A 37 -0.78 10.70 20.58
CA THR A 37 0.47 9.92 20.53
C THR A 37 0.87 9.19 21.83
N HIS A 38 0.06 9.29 22.89
CA HIS A 38 0.34 8.69 24.20
C HIS A 38 -0.67 7.63 24.62
N GLU A 39 -1.65 7.31 23.77
CA GLU A 39 -2.57 6.21 24.04
C GLU A 39 -1.85 4.88 23.92
N ALA A 40 -2.20 3.91 24.78
CA ALA A 40 -1.57 2.59 24.78
C ALA A 40 -1.59 1.93 23.39
N SER A 41 -2.69 2.07 22.63
CA SER A 41 -2.81 1.58 21.25
C SER A 41 -1.70 2.07 20.30
N THR A 42 -1.11 3.24 20.57
CA THR A 42 -0.05 3.88 19.76
C THR A 42 1.34 3.84 20.40
N SER A 43 1.47 3.31 21.62
CA SER A 43 2.72 3.33 22.38
C SER A 43 3.12 1.98 22.97
N SER A 44 2.21 1.00 23.02
CA SER A 44 2.50 -0.36 23.47
C SER A 44 2.85 -1.29 22.31
N THR A 45 3.44 -2.42 22.66
CA THR A 45 3.61 -3.57 21.78
C THR A 45 3.32 -4.81 22.61
N PRO A 46 2.69 -5.85 22.03
CA PRO A 46 2.28 -7.02 22.80
C PRO A 46 3.47 -7.70 23.47
N CYS A 47 3.38 -7.89 24.79
CA CYS A 47 4.38 -8.59 25.59
C CYS A 47 4.10 -10.09 25.74
N ASP A 48 2.89 -10.53 25.39
CA ASP A 48 2.39 -11.89 25.48
C ASP A 48 2.58 -12.70 24.18
N PHE A 49 3.18 -12.10 23.15
CA PHE A 49 3.47 -12.77 21.89
C PHE A 49 4.50 -13.88 22.07
N THR A 50 4.20 -15.05 21.50
CA THR A 50 5.20 -16.09 21.25
C THR A 50 6.28 -15.57 20.29
N GLU A 51 7.45 -16.20 20.30
CA GLU A 51 8.55 -15.87 19.36
C GLU A 51 8.07 -15.89 17.90
N LYS A 52 7.27 -16.90 17.52
CA LYS A 52 6.69 -17.00 16.17
C LYS A 52 5.79 -15.80 15.83
N GLN A 53 4.92 -15.39 16.76
CA GLN A 53 4.05 -14.23 16.54
C GLN A 53 4.86 -12.93 16.47
N ARG A 54 5.89 -12.79 17.32
CA ARG A 54 6.79 -11.64 17.29
C ARG A 54 7.52 -11.54 15.96
N HIS A 55 8.08 -12.63 15.48
CA HIS A 55 8.73 -12.71 14.16
C HIS A 55 7.77 -12.41 13.02
N ALA A 56 6.52 -12.90 13.08
CA ALA A 56 5.51 -12.61 12.07
C ALA A 56 5.17 -11.10 12.02
N LEU A 57 4.98 -10.47 13.18
CA LEU A 57 4.73 -9.02 13.26
C LEU A 57 5.93 -8.21 12.75
N ASP A 58 7.16 -8.60 13.15
CA ASP A 58 8.39 -7.97 12.65
C ASP A 58 8.52 -8.06 11.13
N ALA A 59 8.28 -9.24 10.56
CA ALA A 59 8.37 -9.45 9.12
C ALA A 59 7.30 -8.64 8.37
N ALA A 60 6.07 -8.61 8.88
CA ALA A 60 4.97 -7.88 8.25
C ALA A 60 5.26 -6.37 8.22
N LEU A 61 5.49 -5.74 9.37
CA LEU A 61 5.77 -4.29 9.44
C LEU A 61 7.05 -3.87 8.71
N ARG A 62 8.03 -4.78 8.57
CA ARG A 62 9.23 -4.52 7.76
C ARG A 62 8.91 -4.50 6.27
N VAL A 63 8.13 -5.47 5.81
CA VAL A 63 7.70 -5.57 4.41
C VAL A 63 6.80 -4.39 4.06
N ASP A 64 5.81 -4.08 4.89
CA ASP A 64 4.84 -3.00 4.64
C ASP A 64 5.58 -1.68 4.45
N GLN A 65 6.44 -1.31 5.40
CA GLN A 65 7.24 -0.09 5.31
C GLN A 65 8.18 -0.05 4.09
N ALA A 66 8.77 -1.18 3.71
CA ALA A 66 9.59 -1.25 2.50
C ALA A 66 8.75 -1.09 1.23
N GLY A 67 7.52 -1.63 1.22
CA GLY A 67 6.51 -1.43 0.18
C GLY A 67 6.14 0.05 0.06
N GLU A 68 5.84 0.71 1.17
CA GLU A 68 5.51 2.15 1.19
C GLU A 68 6.66 3.03 0.70
N ILE A 69 7.91 2.66 1.01
CA ILE A 69 9.09 3.33 0.45
C ILE A 69 9.12 3.14 -1.07
N ALA A 70 8.92 1.93 -1.58
CA ALA A 70 8.93 1.66 -3.00
C ALA A 70 7.81 2.42 -3.73
N ALA A 71 6.58 2.38 -3.22
CA ALA A 71 5.41 3.08 -3.77
C ALA A 71 5.65 4.60 -3.88
N ASN A 72 6.15 5.23 -2.80
CA ASN A 72 6.52 6.64 -2.81
C ASN A 72 7.55 6.97 -3.89
N TYR A 73 8.52 6.10 -4.13
CA TYR A 73 9.53 6.33 -5.17
C TYR A 73 9.01 6.01 -6.58
N ILE A 74 8.09 5.05 -6.74
CA ILE A 74 7.38 4.80 -8.01
C ILE A 74 6.63 6.05 -8.43
N TYR A 75 5.81 6.62 -7.55
CA TYR A 75 5.07 7.85 -7.85
C TYR A 75 5.99 9.05 -8.10
N MET A 76 7.08 9.18 -7.35
CA MET A 76 8.11 10.18 -7.62
C MET A 76 8.70 10.02 -9.04
N GLY A 77 9.00 8.79 -9.45
CA GLY A 77 9.49 8.48 -10.80
C GLY A 77 8.46 8.78 -11.89
N GLN A 78 7.19 8.43 -11.66
CA GLN A 78 6.10 8.74 -12.58
C GLN A 78 5.93 10.27 -12.76
N LEU A 79 5.92 11.04 -11.67
CA LEU A 79 5.78 12.50 -11.71
C LEU A 79 7.00 13.22 -12.30
N ALA A 80 8.19 12.65 -12.16
CA ALA A 80 9.38 13.19 -12.83
C ALA A 80 9.19 13.25 -14.36
N VAL A 81 8.36 12.38 -14.93
CA VAL A 81 8.08 12.28 -16.37
C VAL A 81 6.74 12.93 -16.72
N LEU A 82 5.67 12.58 -16.01
CA LEU A 82 4.29 12.95 -16.33
C LEU A 82 3.75 14.13 -15.52
N GLY A 83 4.52 14.72 -14.60
CA GLY A 83 4.04 15.75 -13.68
C GLY A 83 3.58 17.05 -14.36
N ARG A 84 3.98 17.32 -15.60
CA ARG A 84 3.49 18.46 -16.39
C ARG A 84 2.23 18.16 -17.21
N ASP A 85 1.82 16.89 -17.25
CA ASP A 85 0.59 16.51 -17.94
C ASP A 85 -0.63 17.03 -17.16
N ARG A 86 -1.57 17.66 -17.85
CA ARG A 86 -2.72 18.32 -17.22
C ARG A 86 -3.71 17.36 -16.56
N VAL A 87 -3.68 16.08 -16.93
CA VAL A 87 -4.60 15.06 -16.40
C VAL A 87 -3.85 14.08 -15.51
N ALA A 88 -2.77 13.47 -16.01
CA ALA A 88 -2.03 12.47 -15.26
C ALA A 88 -1.24 13.08 -14.09
N GLY A 89 -0.70 14.30 -14.23
CA GLY A 89 0.08 14.94 -13.17
C GLY A 89 -0.71 15.09 -11.86
N PRO A 90 -1.86 15.77 -11.84
CA PRO A 90 -2.70 15.90 -10.64
C PRO A 90 -3.18 14.55 -10.10
N LEU A 91 -3.62 13.63 -10.97
CA LEU A 91 -4.09 12.30 -10.56
C LEU A 91 -3.01 11.52 -9.80
N ILE A 92 -1.79 11.48 -10.37
CA ILE A 92 -0.65 10.78 -9.75
C ILE A 92 -0.24 11.49 -8.45
N GLN A 93 -0.33 12.82 -8.40
CA GLN A 93 -0.04 13.59 -7.20
C GLN A 93 -1.01 13.26 -6.05
N ASP A 94 -2.30 13.11 -6.34
CA ASP A 94 -3.32 12.77 -5.34
C ASP A 94 -3.05 11.39 -4.72
N MET A 95 -2.81 10.35 -5.54
CA MET A 95 -2.43 9.01 -5.03
C MET A 95 -1.12 9.07 -4.26
N TRP A 96 -0.12 9.81 -4.74
CA TRP A 96 1.16 9.94 -4.05
C TRP A 96 1.03 10.62 -2.67
N ASP A 97 0.11 11.56 -2.51
CA ASP A 97 -0.12 12.19 -1.21
C ASP A 97 -0.75 11.23 -0.19
N GLN A 98 -1.57 10.26 -0.65
CA GLN A 98 -2.02 9.14 0.18
C GLN A 98 -0.83 8.25 0.59
N GLU A 99 0.06 7.88 -0.34
CA GLU A 99 1.24 7.07 0.00
C GLU A 99 2.22 7.74 0.96
N LYS A 100 2.36 9.07 0.90
CA LYS A 100 3.19 9.79 1.87
C LYS A 100 2.64 9.65 3.28
N LYS A 101 1.31 9.65 3.43
CA LYS A 101 0.63 9.37 4.71
C LYS A 101 0.85 7.91 5.11
N HIS A 102 0.73 6.96 4.20
CA HIS A 102 0.98 5.53 4.49
C HIS A 102 2.40 5.32 5.02
N LEU A 103 3.41 5.81 4.31
CA LEU A 103 4.80 5.73 4.73
C LEU A 103 5.05 6.39 6.09
N TYR A 104 4.45 7.56 6.34
CA TYR A 104 4.56 8.22 7.64
C TYR A 104 4.02 7.33 8.77
N VAL A 105 2.84 6.74 8.59
CA VAL A 105 2.21 5.86 9.59
C VAL A 105 3.03 4.57 9.76
N MET A 106 3.50 3.94 8.69
CA MET A 106 4.32 2.73 8.76
C MET A 106 5.64 2.96 9.48
N ASN A 107 6.26 4.13 9.31
CA ASN A 107 7.44 4.50 10.09
C ASN A 107 7.12 4.62 11.59
N LYS A 108 5.95 5.14 11.96
CA LYS A 108 5.51 5.17 13.37
C LYS A 108 5.26 3.77 13.92
N LEU A 109 4.60 2.90 13.16
CA LEU A 109 4.34 1.51 13.55
C LEU A 109 5.65 0.72 13.73
N GLN A 110 6.63 0.89 12.83
CA GLN A 110 7.95 0.29 13.01
C GLN A 110 8.61 0.74 14.32
N LEU A 111 8.57 2.04 14.63
CA LEU A 111 9.15 2.58 15.86
C LEU A 111 8.44 2.04 17.11
N GLN A 112 7.11 2.06 17.12
CA GLN A 112 6.30 1.56 18.23
C GLN A 112 6.60 0.09 18.53
N HIS A 113 6.60 -0.75 17.49
CA HIS A 113 6.82 -2.19 17.61
C HIS A 113 8.30 -2.57 17.59
N ARG A 114 9.22 -1.59 17.56
CA ARG A 114 10.68 -1.78 17.59
C ARG A 114 11.20 -2.68 16.45
N VAL A 115 10.56 -2.57 15.29
CA VAL A 115 10.90 -3.34 14.10
C VAL A 115 12.06 -2.67 13.38
N ARG A 116 13.07 -3.45 13.01
CA ARG A 116 14.18 -2.97 12.19
C ARG A 116 13.75 -2.90 10.73
N PRO A 117 14.02 -1.78 10.01
CA PRO A 117 13.84 -1.71 8.56
C PRO A 117 14.65 -2.80 7.86
N THR A 118 14.20 -3.18 6.66
CA THR A 118 14.96 -4.10 5.79
C THR A 118 16.25 -3.44 5.33
N LEU A 119 17.33 -4.22 5.17
CA LEU A 119 18.55 -3.74 4.54
C LEU A 119 18.36 -3.36 3.05
N LEU A 120 17.28 -3.81 2.42
CA LEU A 120 16.97 -3.55 1.01
C LEU A 120 16.31 -2.19 0.75
N TRP A 121 16.05 -1.37 1.77
CA TRP A 121 15.27 -0.14 1.63
C TRP A 121 15.87 0.85 0.63
N GLU A 122 17.20 0.99 0.54
CA GLU A 122 17.85 1.83 -0.48
C GLU A 122 17.68 1.26 -1.90
N VAL A 123 17.70 -0.08 -2.03
CA VAL A 123 17.42 -0.74 -3.30
C VAL A 123 15.97 -0.49 -3.71
N ALA A 124 15.02 -0.55 -2.76
CA ALA A 124 13.61 -0.29 -3.00
C ALA A 124 13.37 1.12 -3.54
N LYS A 125 14.07 2.14 -3.03
CA LYS A 125 13.99 3.52 -3.56
C LYS A 125 14.43 3.61 -5.02
N VAL A 126 15.62 3.08 -5.31
CA VAL A 126 16.20 3.17 -6.67
C VAL A 126 15.38 2.37 -7.66
N ALA A 127 14.98 1.15 -7.29
CA ALA A 127 14.15 0.29 -8.11
C ALA A 127 12.74 0.87 -8.32
N GLY A 128 12.12 1.40 -7.26
CA GLY A 128 10.82 2.05 -7.32
C GLY A 128 10.82 3.27 -8.26
N PHE A 129 11.77 4.19 -8.07
CA PHE A 129 11.93 5.35 -8.95
C PHE A 129 12.17 4.95 -10.40
N GLY A 130 13.08 4.00 -10.63
CA GLY A 130 13.37 3.49 -11.96
C GLY A 130 12.13 2.90 -12.63
N LEU A 131 11.38 2.06 -11.91
CA LEU A 131 10.15 1.43 -12.41
C LEU A 131 9.09 2.49 -12.76
N GLY A 132 8.85 3.46 -11.88
CA GLY A 132 7.89 4.53 -12.10
C GLY A 132 8.28 5.42 -13.29
N ALA A 133 9.55 5.85 -13.37
CA ALA A 133 10.03 6.68 -14.46
C ALA A 133 10.01 5.96 -15.81
N VAL A 134 10.46 4.70 -15.86
CA VAL A 134 10.49 3.90 -17.10
C VAL A 134 9.09 3.67 -17.64
N THR A 135 8.14 3.26 -16.78
CA THR A 135 6.76 3.01 -17.21
C THR A 135 6.07 4.31 -17.65
N ALA A 136 6.32 5.42 -16.97
CA ALA A 136 5.83 6.73 -17.38
C ALA A 136 6.43 7.25 -18.69
N LEU A 137 7.70 6.93 -18.99
CA LEU A 137 8.32 7.22 -20.28
C LEU A 137 7.71 6.42 -21.43
N MET A 138 7.18 5.22 -21.14
CA MET A 138 6.52 4.39 -22.15
C MET A 138 5.17 4.98 -22.55
N SER A 139 4.28 5.23 -21.58
CA SER A 139 3.03 5.98 -21.77
C SER A 139 2.32 6.24 -20.43
N LYS A 140 1.22 7.01 -20.47
CA LYS A 140 0.33 7.20 -19.31
C LYS A 140 -0.32 5.89 -18.90
N GLU A 141 -0.81 5.12 -19.86
CA GLU A 141 -1.42 3.81 -19.66
C GLU A 141 -0.41 2.83 -19.07
N ALA A 142 0.86 2.87 -19.50
CA ALA A 142 1.91 2.02 -18.93
C ALA A 142 2.25 2.39 -17.48
N ALA A 143 2.26 3.68 -17.12
CA ALA A 143 2.35 4.12 -15.73
C ALA A 143 1.17 3.58 -14.90
N MET A 144 -0.06 3.71 -15.40
CA MET A 144 -1.24 3.17 -14.71
C MET A 144 -1.22 1.64 -14.65
N ALA A 145 -0.71 0.94 -15.67
CA ALA A 145 -0.52 -0.52 -15.64
C ALA A 145 0.51 -0.95 -14.59
N CYS A 146 1.53 -0.13 -14.35
CA CYS A 146 2.45 -0.34 -13.24
C CYS A 146 1.72 -0.22 -11.90
N THR A 147 0.96 0.86 -11.68
CA THR A 147 0.14 1.06 -10.47
C THR A 147 -0.83 -0.11 -10.28
N GLU A 148 -1.63 -0.46 -11.29
CA GLU A 148 -2.55 -1.61 -11.24
C GLU A 148 -1.85 -2.91 -10.78
N ALA A 149 -0.68 -3.20 -11.35
CA ALA A 149 0.05 -4.42 -11.03
C ALA A 149 0.64 -4.42 -9.61
N VAL A 150 1.15 -3.27 -9.15
CA VAL A 150 1.68 -3.12 -7.78
C VAL A 150 0.54 -3.25 -6.78
N GLU A 151 -0.53 -2.46 -6.93
CA GLU A 151 -1.62 -2.42 -5.95
C GLU A 151 -2.42 -3.71 -5.89
N THR A 152 -2.49 -4.47 -6.99
CA THR A 152 -3.03 -5.83 -6.95
C THR A 152 -2.23 -6.71 -5.98
N VAL A 153 -0.89 -6.64 -6.02
CA VAL A 153 -0.04 -7.47 -5.17
C VAL A 153 -0.01 -6.96 -3.73
N ILE A 154 0.01 -5.65 -3.52
CA ILE A 154 -0.01 -5.06 -2.17
C ILE A 154 -1.36 -5.30 -1.49
N GLY A 155 -2.48 -5.14 -2.20
CA GLY A 155 -3.81 -5.48 -1.70
C GLY A 155 -3.94 -6.96 -1.30
N GLU A 156 -3.43 -7.88 -2.14
CA GLU A 156 -3.35 -9.32 -1.80
C GLU A 156 -2.53 -9.57 -0.52
N HIS A 157 -1.39 -8.89 -0.37
CA HIS A 157 -0.51 -9.01 0.79
C HIS A 157 -1.18 -8.50 2.07
N TYR A 158 -1.87 -7.35 2.02
CA TYR A 158 -2.63 -6.84 3.17
C TYR A 158 -3.81 -7.74 3.54
N ASP A 159 -4.52 -8.31 2.56
CA ASP A 159 -5.57 -9.30 2.82
C ASP A 159 -5.04 -10.53 3.56
N ASP A 160 -3.85 -11.02 3.20
CA ASP A 160 -3.21 -12.15 3.88
C ASP A 160 -2.73 -11.77 5.29
N GLN A 161 -2.18 -10.57 5.47
CA GLN A 161 -1.79 -10.05 6.79
C GLN A 161 -2.99 -9.94 7.73
N LEU A 162 -4.13 -9.43 7.25
CA LEU A 162 -5.36 -9.34 8.04
C LEU A 162 -5.84 -10.73 8.51
N LYS A 163 -5.77 -11.75 7.65
CA LYS A 163 -6.11 -13.13 8.02
C LYS A 163 -5.19 -13.70 9.10
N GLU A 164 -3.90 -13.35 9.09
CA GLU A 164 -2.97 -13.75 10.14
C GLU A 164 -3.22 -12.99 11.44
N LEU A 165 -3.49 -11.68 11.38
CA LEU A 165 -3.84 -10.87 12.56
C LEU A 165 -5.15 -11.34 13.20
N ASP A 166 -6.12 -11.82 12.42
CA ASP A 166 -7.37 -12.42 12.91
C ASP A 166 -7.17 -13.65 13.82
N LYS A 167 -6.04 -14.35 13.65
CA LYS A 167 -5.70 -15.54 14.45
C LYS A 167 -5.00 -15.17 15.76
N VAL A 168 -4.49 -13.95 15.87
CA VAL A 168 -3.77 -13.48 17.06
C VAL A 168 -4.75 -13.20 18.18
N ARG A 169 -4.46 -13.72 19.37
CA ARG A 169 -5.16 -13.39 20.61
C ARG A 169 -4.19 -12.69 21.53
N THR A 170 -4.48 -11.44 21.86
CA THR A 170 -3.74 -10.61 22.82
C THR A 170 -4.70 -9.59 23.43
N SER A 171 -4.43 -9.15 24.66
CA SER A 171 -5.13 -8.03 25.29
C SER A 171 -4.50 -6.67 24.98
N ASP A 172 -3.36 -6.64 24.27
CA ASP A 172 -2.68 -5.40 23.93
C ASP A 172 -3.49 -4.60 22.88
N PRO A 173 -3.83 -3.33 23.16
CA PRO A 173 -4.69 -2.52 22.30
C PRO A 173 -4.03 -2.09 20.98
N SER A 174 -2.72 -2.28 20.82
CA SER A 174 -2.01 -1.93 19.57
C SER A 174 -2.39 -2.83 18.39
N ILE A 175 -2.71 -4.10 18.64
CA ILE A 175 -3.00 -5.07 17.56
C ILE A 175 -4.37 -4.83 16.90
N PRO A 176 -5.46 -4.60 17.65
CA PRO A 176 -6.72 -4.17 17.04
C PRO A 176 -6.57 -2.90 16.20
N LEU A 177 -5.85 -1.89 16.70
CA LEU A 177 -5.61 -0.65 15.96
C LEU A 177 -4.78 -0.91 14.68
N LEU A 178 -3.70 -1.69 14.79
CA LEU A 178 -2.88 -2.08 13.64
C LEU A 178 -3.75 -2.75 12.58
N LYS A 179 -4.60 -3.70 12.97
CA LYS A 179 -5.50 -4.40 12.05
C LYS A 179 -6.46 -3.43 11.34
N ASP A 180 -6.96 -2.43 12.04
CA ASP A 180 -7.84 -1.42 11.43
C ASP A 180 -7.09 -0.50 10.46
N ILE A 181 -5.83 -0.18 10.74
CA ILE A 181 -4.95 0.57 9.84
C ILE A 181 -4.59 -0.24 8.59
N ILE A 182 -4.22 -1.51 8.75
CA ILE A 182 -3.94 -2.38 7.60
C ILE A 182 -5.20 -2.52 6.72
N ARG A 183 -6.40 -2.56 7.31
CA ARG A 183 -7.64 -2.57 6.54
C ARG A 183 -7.87 -1.25 5.79
N GLU A 184 -7.62 -0.12 6.44
CA GLU A 184 -7.65 1.19 5.79
C GLU A 184 -6.72 1.22 4.58
N PHE A 185 -5.44 0.85 4.75
CA PHE A 185 -4.48 0.92 3.64
C PHE A 185 -4.82 -0.07 2.53
N ARG A 186 -5.28 -1.28 2.88
CA ARG A 186 -5.81 -2.23 1.89
C ARG A 186 -6.95 -1.64 1.07
N ASP A 187 -7.88 -0.94 1.72
CA ASP A 187 -9.01 -0.32 1.02
C ASP A 187 -8.54 0.86 0.15
N ASP A 188 -7.56 1.65 0.62
CA ASP A 188 -6.93 2.74 -0.14
C ASP A 188 -6.18 2.19 -1.38
N GLU A 189 -5.44 1.07 -1.27
CA GLU A 189 -4.76 0.45 -2.43
C GLU A 189 -5.74 -0.10 -3.47
N LEU A 190 -6.90 -0.60 -3.04
CA LEU A 190 -7.95 -1.01 -3.97
C LEU A 190 -8.56 0.19 -4.70
N GLU A 191 -8.63 1.37 -4.06
CA GLU A 191 -9.04 2.62 -4.72
C GLU A 191 -7.99 3.09 -5.74
N HIS A 192 -6.70 2.99 -5.42
CA HIS A 192 -5.60 3.25 -6.36
C HIS A 192 -5.65 2.30 -7.56
N LEU A 193 -5.90 1.01 -7.32
CA LEU A 193 -6.10 -0.01 -8.36
C LEU A 193 -7.26 0.34 -9.29
N ASP A 194 -8.43 0.66 -8.72
CA ASP A 194 -9.61 1.04 -9.49
C ASP A 194 -9.34 2.31 -10.31
N THR A 195 -8.68 3.31 -9.71
CA THR A 195 -8.25 4.53 -10.38
C THR A 195 -7.36 4.23 -11.59
N ALA A 196 -6.37 3.34 -11.44
CA ALA A 196 -5.50 2.95 -12.54
C ALA A 196 -6.28 2.31 -13.70
N VAL A 197 -7.26 1.46 -13.41
CA VAL A 197 -8.13 0.83 -14.41
C VAL A 197 -9.02 1.86 -15.12
N GLU A 198 -9.64 2.76 -14.36
CA GLU A 198 -10.45 3.87 -14.91
C GLU A 198 -9.62 4.77 -15.83
N HIS A 199 -8.36 4.98 -15.48
CA HIS A 199 -7.36 5.71 -16.26
C HIS A 199 -6.59 4.84 -17.26
N HIS A 200 -7.24 3.77 -17.73
CA HIS A 200 -6.85 3.01 -18.91
C HIS A 200 -5.56 2.19 -18.79
N SER A 201 -5.20 1.74 -17.60
CA SER A 201 -4.08 0.82 -17.39
C SER A 201 -4.09 -0.37 -18.38
N GLN A 202 -5.25 -0.99 -18.59
CA GLN A 202 -5.43 -2.16 -19.47
C GLN A 202 -5.20 -1.88 -20.96
N ARG A 203 -5.05 -0.61 -21.35
CA ARG A 203 -4.70 -0.19 -22.72
C ARG A 203 -3.19 -0.04 -22.92
N ALA A 204 -2.38 -0.29 -21.89
CA ALA A 204 -0.93 -0.24 -21.98
C ALA A 204 -0.38 -1.22 -23.04
N PRO A 205 0.67 -0.84 -23.80
CA PRO A 205 1.36 -1.76 -24.68
C PRO A 205 1.87 -2.99 -23.92
N ALA A 206 1.49 -4.18 -24.40
CA ALA A 206 1.83 -5.45 -23.75
C ALA A 206 1.44 -5.52 -22.25
N HIS A 207 0.31 -4.91 -21.87
CA HIS A 207 -0.21 -4.85 -20.49
C HIS A 207 -0.01 -6.15 -19.69
N ALA A 208 -0.52 -7.28 -20.18
CA ALA A 208 -0.42 -8.56 -19.46
C ALA A 208 1.03 -8.96 -19.14
N LEU A 209 1.98 -8.69 -20.05
CA LEU A 209 3.40 -8.96 -19.82
C LEU A 209 3.96 -8.01 -18.76
N LEU A 210 3.67 -6.71 -18.88
CA LEU A 210 4.10 -5.70 -17.91
C LEU A 210 3.58 -6.04 -16.51
N SER A 211 2.28 -6.30 -16.36
CA SER A 211 1.66 -6.66 -15.09
C SER A 211 2.24 -7.95 -14.50
N THR A 212 2.55 -8.94 -15.34
CA THR A 212 3.19 -10.19 -14.89
C THR A 212 4.59 -9.93 -14.34
N VAL A 213 5.40 -9.14 -15.05
CA VAL A 213 6.78 -8.83 -14.64
C VAL A 213 6.79 -8.00 -13.36
N VAL A 214 5.98 -6.94 -13.30
CA VAL A 214 5.88 -6.07 -12.13
C VAL A 214 5.35 -6.84 -10.93
N GLY A 215 4.26 -7.61 -11.10
CA GLY A 215 3.69 -8.39 -10.03
C GLY A 215 4.63 -9.48 -9.51
N ALA A 216 5.36 -10.16 -10.40
CA ALA A 216 6.40 -11.11 -9.99
C ALA A 216 7.54 -10.43 -9.22
N GLY A 217 7.99 -9.26 -9.68
CA GLY A 217 8.99 -8.45 -8.99
C GLY A 217 8.54 -8.06 -7.57
N CYS A 218 7.30 -7.61 -7.40
CA CYS A 218 6.72 -7.28 -6.09
C CYS A 218 6.69 -8.50 -5.17
N LYS A 219 6.24 -9.66 -5.65
CA LYS A 219 6.19 -10.91 -4.86
C LYS A 219 7.58 -11.36 -4.41
N ILE A 220 8.59 -11.22 -5.27
CA ILE A 220 10.00 -11.49 -4.92
C ILE A 220 10.48 -10.50 -3.86
N ALA A 221 10.23 -9.20 -4.05
CA ALA A 221 10.64 -8.16 -3.09
C ALA A 221 10.04 -8.39 -1.70
N ILE A 222 8.74 -8.72 -1.63
CA ILE A 222 8.05 -9.07 -0.39
C ILE A 222 8.77 -10.23 0.32
N GLU A 223 9.08 -11.32 -0.39
CA GLU A 223 9.72 -12.49 0.21
C GLU A 223 11.15 -12.19 0.71
N LEU A 224 11.90 -11.34 -0.01
CA LEU A 224 13.22 -10.90 0.44
C LEU A 224 13.12 -10.02 1.69
N CYS A 225 12.25 -9.01 1.69
CA CYS A 225 12.07 -8.09 2.82
C CYS A 225 11.57 -8.78 4.11
N LYS A 226 10.86 -9.92 4.01
CA LYS A 226 10.52 -10.73 5.19
C LYS A 226 11.75 -11.20 5.97
N ARG A 227 12.87 -11.43 5.28
CA ARG A 227 14.06 -12.12 5.81
C ARG A 227 15.19 -11.19 6.24
N ILE A 228 15.39 -10.09 5.52
CA ILE A 228 16.56 -9.20 5.65
C ILE A 228 16.20 -7.74 5.86
#